data_AF-A0A225VES7-F1
#
_entry.id   AF-A0A225VES7-F1
#
_cell.length_a   1.000
_cell.length_b   1.000
_cell.length_c   1.000
_cell.angle_alpha   90.00
_cell.angle_beta   90.00
_cell.angle_gamma   90.00
#
_symmetry.space_group_name_H-M   'P 1'
#
loop_
_entity.id
_entity.type
_entity.pdbx_description
1 polymer ?
#
loop_
_entity_poly.entity_id
_entity_poly.type
_entity_poly.pdbx_seq_one_letter_code
_entity_poly.pdbx_strand_id
1 'polypeptide(L)'
;MTEDSAVPAGSFGKLMRRNRCQDILRGLHFVANNSEPTRDKLRMLRPGVLPVTSKRNTTRMFMPDKPHRFEIYVGEVQVRENEVDAFDHKTGAAAVVRNRKVVLAHGRQKFHAVSVGRFYSSILAIELLSMNVYVVGTLMTDRLGYDRNIVAERKTRPSHIPRGSFTFLRSVTVPGMLASHWRDRKPVHYLCTGSVMAASMIHRNVMGTGPTMAPCPKAVNDYQAWMGGVDVHDQLRLQTFSIQSTARFVKYYKSLF
;
A
#
# COMPACT_ATOMS: atom_id res chain seq x y z
N MET A 1 24.84 19.71 -4.56
CA MET A 1 24.61 20.20 -5.93
C MET A 1 24.01 19.04 -6.71
N THR A 2 22.69 18.90 -6.69
CA THR A 2 21.97 17.92 -7.51
C THR A 2 21.60 18.60 -8.81
N GLU A 3 22.18 18.15 -9.92
CA GLU A 3 21.72 18.51 -11.25
C GLU A 3 20.31 17.93 -11.41
N ASP A 4 19.30 18.79 -11.33
CA ASP A 4 17.94 18.46 -11.73
C ASP A 4 17.99 17.96 -13.17
N SER A 5 17.69 16.69 -13.38
CA SER A 5 17.58 16.05 -14.71
C SER A 5 16.37 16.56 -15.52
N ALA A 6 15.95 17.80 -15.29
CA ALA A 6 14.82 18.44 -15.93
C ALA A 6 15.25 18.93 -17.33
N VAL A 7 14.58 18.42 -18.36
CA VAL A 7 14.78 18.89 -19.73
C VAL A 7 14.44 20.39 -19.80
N PRO A 8 15.34 21.26 -20.30
CA PRO A 8 15.11 22.70 -20.35
C PRO A 8 13.85 23.04 -21.16
N ALA A 9 13.06 24.01 -20.66
CA ALA A 9 11.89 24.50 -21.35
C ALA A 9 12.23 24.93 -22.79
N GLY A 10 11.37 24.59 -23.76
CA GLY A 10 11.61 24.88 -25.19
C GLY A 10 12.43 23.83 -25.94
N SER A 11 12.99 22.82 -25.27
CA SER A 11 13.80 21.77 -25.93
C SER A 11 12.97 20.76 -26.72
N PHE A 12 11.70 20.55 -26.37
CA PHE A 12 10.84 19.55 -27.02
C PHE A 12 10.68 19.79 -28.53
N GLY A 13 10.68 21.06 -28.97
CA GLY A 13 10.57 21.42 -30.38
C GLY A 13 11.75 20.94 -31.24
N LYS A 14 12.90 20.63 -30.62
CA LYS A 14 14.06 20.02 -31.30
C LYS A 14 13.81 18.56 -31.67
N LEU A 15 12.98 17.86 -30.90
CA LEU A 15 12.64 16.46 -31.12
C LEU A 15 11.42 16.31 -32.05
N MET A 16 10.33 17.05 -31.76
CA MET A 16 9.09 16.91 -32.49
C MET A 16 8.21 18.17 -32.43
N ARG A 17 7.56 18.50 -33.55
CA ARG A 17 6.51 19.52 -33.58
C ARG A 17 5.33 19.13 -32.67
N ARG A 18 4.78 20.11 -31.95
CA ARG A 18 3.66 19.90 -31.01
C ARG A 18 2.46 19.20 -31.63
N ASN A 19 2.04 19.60 -32.85
CA ASN A 19 0.89 19.01 -33.54
C ASN A 19 1.11 17.52 -33.83
N ARG A 20 2.30 17.15 -34.33
CA ARG A 20 2.66 15.74 -34.58
C ARG A 20 2.64 14.92 -33.29
N CYS A 21 3.13 15.47 -32.18
CA CYS A 21 3.07 14.80 -30.88
C CYS A 21 1.61 14.57 -30.44
N GLN A 22 0.74 15.57 -30.59
CA GLN A 22 -0.68 15.43 -30.26
C GLN A 22 -1.38 14.37 -31.14
N ASP A 23 -1.06 14.31 -32.44
CA ASP A 23 -1.64 13.35 -33.36
C ASP A 23 -1.19 11.91 -33.04
N ILE A 24 0.09 11.72 -32.75
CA ILE A 24 0.62 10.42 -32.28
C ILE A 24 -0.05 10.02 -30.97
N LEU A 25 -0.12 10.94 -29.99
CA LEU A 25 -0.76 10.67 -28.71
C LEU A 25 -2.26 10.40 -28.86
N ARG A 26 -2.94 10.91 -29.88
CA ARG A 26 -4.35 10.54 -30.19
C ARG A 26 -4.43 9.13 -30.79
N GLY A 27 -3.57 8.83 -31.76
CA GLY A 27 -3.48 7.56 -32.49
C GLY A 27 -2.81 6.41 -31.74
N LEU A 28 -2.26 6.64 -30.54
CA LEU A 28 -1.64 5.57 -29.76
C LEU A 28 -2.69 4.55 -29.26
N HIS A 29 -2.47 3.28 -29.61
CA HIS A 29 -3.31 2.13 -29.24
C HIS A 29 -2.39 0.94 -28.93
N PHE A 30 -2.75 0.16 -27.91
CA PHE A 30 -1.98 -1.01 -27.48
C PHE A 30 -2.63 -2.35 -27.88
N VAL A 31 -3.79 -2.30 -28.54
CA VAL A 31 -4.62 -3.45 -28.94
C VAL A 31 -5.25 -3.19 -30.30
N ALA A 32 -5.43 -4.25 -31.10
CA ALA A 32 -6.09 -4.20 -32.41
C ALA A 32 -7.62 -3.97 -32.29
N ASN A 33 -8.19 -3.10 -33.12
CA ASN A 33 -9.60 -2.68 -33.02
C ASN A 33 -10.62 -3.70 -33.58
N ASN A 34 -10.18 -4.69 -34.37
CA ASN A 34 -11.07 -5.56 -35.15
C ASN A 34 -11.43 -6.88 -34.45
N SER A 35 -11.42 -6.91 -33.11
CA SER A 35 -11.54 -8.17 -32.37
C SER A 35 -12.84 -8.28 -31.54
N GLU A 36 -13.20 -9.50 -31.14
CA GLU A 36 -14.49 -9.82 -30.48
C GLU A 36 -14.61 -9.30 -29.03
N PRO A 37 -15.83 -9.07 -28.51
CA PRO A 37 -16.01 -8.56 -27.14
C PRO A 37 -15.61 -9.57 -26.06
N THR A 38 -14.68 -9.18 -25.17
CA THR A 38 -14.27 -10.01 -24.00
C THR A 38 -14.73 -9.43 -22.67
N ARG A 39 -14.89 -10.29 -21.65
CA ARG A 39 -15.24 -9.89 -20.27
C ARG A 39 -14.07 -9.26 -19.47
N ASP A 40 -12.85 -9.28 -19.99
CA ASP A 40 -11.68 -8.69 -19.32
C ASP A 40 -11.73 -7.15 -19.32
N LYS A 41 -11.73 -6.54 -18.14
CA LYS A 41 -11.79 -5.08 -17.97
C LYS A 41 -10.44 -4.38 -18.23
N LEU A 42 -9.31 -5.11 -18.18
CA LEU A 42 -7.94 -4.58 -18.34
C LEU A 42 -7.29 -4.94 -19.69
N ARG A 43 -8.01 -5.61 -20.57
CA ARG A 43 -7.53 -6.06 -21.89
C ARG A 43 -6.83 -4.97 -22.74
N MET A 44 -7.18 -3.69 -22.58
CA MET A 44 -6.51 -2.57 -23.26
C MET A 44 -5.02 -2.39 -22.87
N LEU A 45 -4.55 -3.14 -21.88
CA LEU A 45 -3.20 -3.08 -21.31
C LEU A 45 -2.44 -4.41 -21.42
N ARG A 46 -3.12 -5.49 -21.82
CA ARG A 46 -2.50 -6.81 -21.97
C ARG A 46 -2.18 -7.01 -23.45
N PRO A 47 -0.94 -7.36 -23.82
CA PRO A 47 -0.65 -7.82 -25.17
C PRO A 47 -1.55 -9.04 -25.47
N GLY A 48 -2.43 -8.93 -26.46
CA GLY A 48 -3.19 -10.07 -26.98
C GLY A 48 -4.66 -10.23 -26.59
N VAL A 49 -5.38 -9.23 -26.03
CA VAL A 49 -6.82 -9.39 -25.75
C VAL A 49 -7.67 -8.15 -26.12
N LEU A 50 -8.84 -8.45 -26.70
CA LEU A 50 -9.74 -7.80 -27.68
C LEU A 50 -10.45 -6.48 -27.21
N PRO A 51 -11.37 -5.78 -27.94
CA PRO A 51 -11.97 -4.47 -27.64
C PRO A 51 -13.37 -4.55 -26.95
N VAL A 52 -13.68 -3.59 -26.07
CA VAL A 52 -14.98 -3.14 -25.54
C VAL A 52 -14.91 -1.62 -25.58
N THR A 53 -15.98 -1.05 -26.08
CA THR A 53 -16.22 0.32 -26.54
C THR A 53 -16.52 1.33 -25.42
N SER A 54 -16.13 1.04 -24.16
CA SER A 54 -16.49 1.89 -23.03
C SER A 54 -15.60 3.13 -22.90
N LYS A 55 -16.21 4.33 -22.95
CA LYS A 55 -15.60 5.61 -22.55
C LYS A 55 -15.31 5.71 -21.05
N ARG A 56 -15.92 4.84 -20.22
CA ARG A 56 -15.79 4.83 -18.75
C ARG A 56 -14.91 3.68 -18.28
N ASN A 57 -13.93 3.97 -17.42
CA ASN A 57 -13.13 2.93 -16.79
C ASN A 57 -13.90 2.29 -15.62
N THR A 58 -14.29 1.02 -15.76
CA THR A 58 -15.02 0.25 -14.73
C THR A 58 -14.13 -0.21 -13.57
N THR A 59 -12.81 -0.05 -13.68
CA THR A 59 -11.83 -0.34 -12.60
C THR A 59 -11.42 0.90 -11.82
N ARG A 60 -11.97 2.07 -12.16
CA ARG A 60 -11.70 3.32 -11.45
C ARG A 60 -12.50 3.35 -10.15
N MET A 61 -11.80 3.43 -9.02
CA MET A 61 -12.43 3.57 -7.69
C MET A 61 -12.20 4.95 -7.13
N PHE A 62 -13.22 5.47 -6.45
CA PHE A 62 -13.11 6.72 -5.70
C PHE A 62 -12.40 6.46 -4.37
N MET A 63 -11.34 7.21 -4.11
CA MET A 63 -10.55 7.14 -2.88
C MET A 63 -10.53 8.54 -2.23
N PRO A 64 -11.42 8.82 -1.26
CA PRO A 64 -11.62 10.18 -0.75
C PRO A 64 -10.36 10.78 -0.10
N ASP A 65 -9.55 9.94 0.54
CA ASP A 65 -8.40 10.34 1.33
C ASP A 65 -7.12 10.52 0.51
N LYS A 66 -7.18 10.32 -0.81
CA LYS A 66 -6.03 10.44 -1.71
C LYS A 66 -6.02 11.77 -2.47
N PRO A 67 -4.83 12.34 -2.77
CA PRO A 67 -4.72 13.61 -3.49
C PRO A 67 -5.36 13.51 -4.88
N HIS A 68 -5.17 12.38 -5.56
CA HIS A 68 -5.95 12.00 -6.72
C HIS A 68 -7.08 11.08 -6.28
N ARG A 69 -8.27 11.65 -6.09
CA ARG A 69 -9.45 10.95 -5.55
C ARG A 69 -10.00 9.80 -6.41
N PHE A 70 -9.35 9.50 -7.53
CA PHE A 70 -9.72 8.36 -8.35
C PHE A 70 -8.49 7.62 -8.82
N GLU A 71 -8.43 6.34 -8.50
CA GLU A 71 -7.34 5.45 -8.90
C GLU A 71 -7.87 4.24 -9.65
N ILE A 72 -7.00 3.63 -10.46
CA ILE A 72 -7.30 2.35 -11.10
C ILE A 72 -7.01 1.27 -10.08
N TYR A 73 -8.06 0.59 -9.63
CA TYR A 73 -7.97 -0.49 -8.68
C TYR A 73 -8.19 -1.82 -9.37
N VAL A 74 -7.22 -2.72 -9.25
CA VAL A 74 -7.20 -4.04 -9.90
C VAL A 74 -7.60 -5.15 -8.92
N GLY A 75 -8.27 -4.80 -7.81
CA GLY A 75 -8.46 -5.72 -6.67
C GLY A 75 -9.90 -6.06 -6.31
N GLU A 76 -10.89 -5.85 -7.19
CA GLU A 76 -12.23 -6.38 -6.93
C GLU A 76 -13.02 -6.57 -8.23
N VAL A 77 -13.24 -7.83 -8.63
CA VAL A 77 -14.22 -8.19 -9.65
C VAL A 77 -15.37 -8.85 -8.92
N GLN A 78 -16.50 -8.15 -8.77
CA GLN A 78 -17.76 -8.76 -8.36
C GLN A 78 -18.25 -9.69 -9.49
N VAL A 79 -18.07 -11.00 -9.31
CA VAL A 79 -18.83 -12.03 -10.03
C VAL A 79 -19.21 -13.12 -9.02
N ARG A 80 -20.48 -13.52 -9.10
CA ARG A 80 -21.14 -14.53 -8.28
C ARG A 80 -20.32 -15.81 -8.19
N GLU A 81 -20.36 -16.41 -7.01
CA GLU A 81 -19.90 -17.76 -6.69
C GLU A 81 -20.19 -18.70 -7.85
N ASN A 82 -19.13 -19.28 -8.43
CA ASN A 82 -19.08 -20.55 -9.14
C ASN A 82 -17.70 -20.67 -9.78
N GLU A 83 -16.70 -21.06 -8.97
CA GLU A 83 -15.60 -21.95 -9.35
C GLU A 83 -14.61 -22.05 -8.18
N VAL A 84 -14.31 -23.30 -7.82
CA VAL A 84 -13.54 -23.71 -6.65
C VAL A 84 -12.04 -23.65 -7.00
N ASP A 85 -11.52 -22.46 -7.21
CA ASP A 85 -10.06 -22.27 -7.24
C ASP A 85 -9.59 -21.97 -5.81
N ALA A 86 -8.79 -22.87 -5.23
CA ALA A 86 -8.38 -22.85 -3.83
C ALA A 86 -7.51 -21.64 -3.42
N PHE A 87 -7.15 -20.78 -4.37
CA PHE A 87 -6.40 -19.54 -4.13
C PHE A 87 -7.18 -18.34 -4.67
N ASP A 88 -7.61 -17.45 -3.78
CA ASP A 88 -8.25 -16.19 -4.14
C ASP A 88 -7.25 -15.22 -4.78
N HIS A 89 -7.07 -15.30 -6.09
CA HIS A 89 -6.17 -14.42 -6.85
C HIS A 89 -6.65 -12.96 -6.95
N LYS A 90 -7.78 -12.61 -6.33
CA LYS A 90 -8.51 -11.36 -6.59
C LYS A 90 -8.35 -10.33 -5.48
N THR A 91 -7.80 -10.69 -4.32
CA THR A 91 -7.54 -9.76 -3.22
C THR A 91 -6.12 -9.20 -3.24
N GLY A 92 -5.96 -8.01 -2.66
CA GLY A 92 -4.64 -7.39 -2.48
C GLY A 92 -3.67 -8.27 -1.68
N ALA A 93 -4.18 -9.05 -0.72
CA ALA A 93 -3.38 -9.97 0.09
C ALA A 93 -2.74 -11.08 -0.76
N ALA A 94 -3.53 -11.74 -1.60
CA ALA A 94 -3.01 -12.73 -2.53
C ALA A 94 -2.03 -12.14 -3.56
N ALA A 95 -2.27 -10.90 -4.00
CA ALA A 95 -1.32 -10.20 -4.85
C ALA A 95 0.04 -9.99 -4.15
N VAL A 96 0.05 -9.67 -2.85
CA VAL A 96 1.29 -9.56 -2.06
C VAL A 96 2.03 -10.91 -2.01
N VAL A 97 1.33 -12.00 -1.70
CA VAL A 97 1.92 -13.35 -1.63
C VAL A 97 2.51 -13.76 -2.97
N ARG A 98 1.78 -13.52 -4.08
CA ARG A 98 2.26 -13.81 -5.43
C ARG A 98 3.48 -12.97 -5.79
N ASN A 99 3.40 -11.66 -5.60
CA ASN A 99 4.47 -10.73 -5.99
C ASN A 99 5.73 -10.93 -5.14
N ARG A 100 5.58 -11.35 -3.88
CA ARG A 100 6.71 -11.71 -2.99
C ARG A 100 7.62 -12.76 -3.61
N LYS A 101 7.08 -13.77 -4.30
CA LYS A 101 7.91 -14.78 -4.97
C LYS A 101 8.84 -14.16 -5.99
N VAL A 102 8.37 -13.17 -6.76
CA VAL A 102 9.17 -12.48 -7.77
C VAL A 102 10.20 -11.56 -7.12
N VAL A 103 9.77 -10.74 -6.16
CA VAL A 103 10.64 -9.75 -5.50
C VAL A 103 11.76 -10.42 -4.70
N LEU A 104 11.48 -11.55 -4.06
CA LEU A 104 12.44 -12.26 -3.20
C LEU A 104 13.11 -13.47 -3.88
N ALA A 105 12.84 -13.74 -5.16
CA ALA A 105 13.43 -14.87 -5.91
C ALA A 105 14.97 -14.83 -5.93
N HIS A 106 15.54 -13.63 -5.95
CA HIS A 106 16.99 -13.41 -6.08
C HIS A 106 17.61 -12.87 -4.78
N GLY A 107 16.88 -12.93 -3.67
CA GLY A 107 17.38 -12.47 -2.38
C GLY A 107 18.50 -13.37 -1.88
N ARG A 108 19.68 -12.78 -1.59
CA ARG A 108 20.77 -13.46 -0.89
C ARG A 108 20.40 -13.81 0.56
N GLN A 109 19.43 -13.11 1.13
CA GLN A 109 19.02 -13.25 2.53
C GLN A 109 17.91 -14.29 2.67
N LYS A 110 18.04 -15.15 3.70
CA LYS A 110 17.03 -16.18 4.00
C LYS A 110 15.77 -15.60 4.66
N PHE A 111 15.91 -14.50 5.38
CA PHE A 111 14.85 -13.86 6.15
C PHE A 111 14.66 -12.41 5.70
N HIS A 112 13.41 -11.97 5.70
CA HIS A 112 13.04 -10.61 5.31
C HIS A 112 12.08 -10.03 6.34
N ALA A 113 12.03 -8.71 6.46
CA ALA A 113 11.03 -8.00 7.26
C ALA A 113 10.25 -7.05 6.37
N VAL A 114 8.93 -6.96 6.59
CA VAL A 114 8.04 -6.04 5.87
C VAL A 114 7.19 -5.25 6.84
N SER A 115 7.08 -3.95 6.56
CA SER A 115 6.18 -3.06 7.27
C SER A 115 4.88 -2.92 6.49
N VAL A 116 3.73 -3.19 7.11
CA VAL A 116 2.44 -3.24 6.42
C VAL A 116 1.37 -2.38 7.09
N GLY A 117 0.50 -1.80 6.27
CA GLY A 117 -0.66 -1.04 6.75
C GLY A 117 -1.74 -1.94 7.37
N ARG A 118 -2.57 -1.34 8.24
CA ARG A 118 -3.62 -2.01 9.02
C ARG A 118 -4.59 -2.92 8.26
N PHE A 119 -4.77 -2.72 6.96
CA PHE A 119 -5.62 -3.57 6.15
C PHE A 119 -5.05 -4.99 6.00
N TYR A 120 -3.72 -5.11 5.88
CA TYR A 120 -3.03 -6.35 5.55
C TYR A 120 -2.50 -7.12 6.76
N SER A 121 -2.19 -6.43 7.86
CA SER A 121 -1.40 -6.99 8.97
C SER A 121 -1.96 -8.32 9.50
N SER A 122 -3.26 -8.39 9.81
CA SER A 122 -3.89 -9.61 10.34
C SER A 122 -4.09 -10.70 9.29
N ILE A 123 -4.20 -10.32 8.01
CA ILE A 123 -4.47 -11.25 6.91
C ILE A 123 -3.17 -11.97 6.52
N LEU A 124 -2.06 -11.24 6.48
CA LEU A 124 -0.80 -11.73 5.94
C LEU A 124 0.19 -12.24 7.00
N ALA A 125 0.02 -11.91 8.29
CA ALA A 125 1.03 -12.19 9.31
C ALA A 125 1.46 -13.66 9.40
N ILE A 126 0.50 -14.59 9.44
CA ILE A 126 0.78 -16.03 9.58
C ILE A 126 1.36 -16.60 8.28
N GLU A 127 0.77 -16.24 7.14
CA GLU A 127 1.20 -16.72 5.83
C GLU A 127 2.60 -16.23 5.47
N LEU A 128 2.93 -14.97 5.77
CA LEU A 128 4.27 -14.46 5.53
C LEU A 128 5.30 -15.05 6.50
N LEU A 129 4.90 -15.32 7.75
CA LEU A 129 5.78 -15.97 8.72
C LEU A 129 6.19 -17.38 8.27
N SER A 130 5.29 -18.18 7.70
CA SER A 130 5.63 -19.51 7.15
C SER A 130 6.60 -19.42 5.96
N MET A 131 6.70 -18.25 5.32
CA MET A 131 7.60 -17.97 4.21
C MET A 131 8.88 -17.22 4.63
N ASN A 132 9.23 -17.24 5.92
CA ASN A 132 10.39 -16.54 6.49
C ASN A 132 10.38 -15.01 6.27
N VAL A 133 9.18 -14.43 6.20
CA VAL A 133 8.96 -12.99 6.10
C VAL A 133 8.29 -12.50 7.38
N TYR A 134 9.03 -11.74 8.17
CA TYR A 134 8.55 -11.12 9.39
C TYR A 134 7.73 -9.88 9.08
N VAL A 135 6.63 -9.71 9.81
CA VAL A 135 5.68 -8.62 9.61
C VAL A 135 5.74 -7.70 10.81
N VAL A 136 5.74 -6.40 10.56
CA VAL A 136 5.42 -5.37 11.56
C VAL A 136 4.32 -4.50 10.96
N GLY A 137 3.20 -4.37 11.65
CA GLY A 137 2.07 -3.62 11.12
C GLY A 137 1.17 -3.07 12.20
N THR A 138 0.37 -2.06 11.83
CA THR A 138 -0.75 -1.62 12.66
C THR A 138 -1.90 -2.62 12.55
N LEU A 139 -2.74 -2.75 13.58
CA LEU A 139 -3.81 -3.74 13.62
C LEU A 139 -5.17 -3.05 13.78
N MET A 140 -6.18 -3.53 13.05
CA MET A 140 -7.57 -3.14 13.29
C MET A 140 -8.13 -3.99 14.46
N THR A 141 -8.79 -3.33 15.41
CA THR A 141 -9.24 -3.96 16.66
C THR A 141 -10.49 -4.82 16.52
N ASP A 142 -11.20 -4.70 15.39
CA ASP A 142 -12.40 -5.46 15.04
C ASP A 142 -12.08 -6.82 14.38
N ARG A 143 -10.81 -7.16 14.21
CA ARG A 143 -10.38 -8.44 13.62
C ARG A 143 -10.67 -9.61 14.57
N LEU A 144 -11.12 -10.72 13.98
CA LEU A 144 -11.34 -11.97 14.70
C LEU A 144 -10.02 -12.48 15.32
N GLY A 145 -10.10 -13.05 16.51
CA GLY A 145 -8.95 -13.56 17.26
C GLY A 145 -8.13 -12.50 17.99
N TYR A 146 -8.44 -11.21 17.85
CA TYR A 146 -7.84 -10.16 18.67
C TYR A 146 -8.51 -10.08 20.04
N ASP A 147 -7.71 -10.02 21.11
CA ASP A 147 -8.23 -9.92 22.47
C ASP A 147 -8.95 -8.57 22.66
N ARG A 148 -10.26 -8.64 22.92
CA ARG A 148 -11.09 -7.45 23.11
C ARG A 148 -10.85 -6.77 24.45
N ASN A 149 -10.33 -7.48 25.44
CA ASN A 149 -10.09 -6.93 26.78
C ASN A 149 -9.00 -5.86 26.79
N ILE A 150 -8.10 -5.88 25.81
CA ILE A 150 -7.03 -4.87 25.69
C ILE A 150 -7.46 -3.64 24.86
N VAL A 151 -8.59 -3.74 24.15
CA VAL A 151 -9.07 -2.66 23.30
C VAL A 151 -9.53 -1.53 24.21
N ALA A 152 -8.96 -0.35 24.04
CA ALA A 152 -9.36 0.80 24.83
C ALA A 152 -10.81 1.18 24.50
N GLU A 153 -11.67 1.25 25.51
CA GLU A 153 -13.06 1.70 25.37
C GLU A 153 -13.15 3.14 24.84
N ARG A 154 -12.15 3.97 25.18
CA ARG A 154 -12.08 5.38 24.78
C ARG A 154 -11.19 5.57 23.54
N LYS A 155 -11.66 6.43 22.62
CA LYS A 155 -10.92 6.84 21.40
C LYS A 155 -9.65 7.64 21.68
N THR A 156 -9.52 8.22 22.88
CA THR A 156 -8.38 9.03 23.31
C THR A 156 -7.85 8.53 24.65
N ARG A 157 -6.54 8.71 24.87
CA ARG A 157 -5.91 8.34 26.14
C ARG A 157 -6.47 9.21 27.28
N PRO A 158 -6.97 8.63 28.37
CA PRO A 158 -7.36 9.38 29.57
C PRO A 158 -6.17 10.12 30.20
N SER A 159 -6.41 11.28 30.81
CA SER A 159 -5.36 12.14 31.39
C SER A 159 -4.54 11.44 32.49
N HIS A 160 -5.17 10.60 33.31
CA HIS A 160 -4.52 9.88 34.41
C HIS A 160 -3.60 8.74 33.95
N ILE A 161 -3.75 8.24 32.72
CA ILE A 161 -2.85 7.21 32.18
C ILE A 161 -1.63 7.91 31.57
N PRO A 162 -0.40 7.58 31.98
CA PRO A 162 0.79 8.17 31.40
C PRO A 162 0.86 7.99 29.88
N ARG A 163 1.38 9.00 29.17
CA ARG A 163 1.64 8.88 27.74
C ARG A 163 2.73 7.83 27.53
N GLY A 164 2.52 6.95 26.56
CA GLY A 164 3.46 5.89 26.24
C GLY A 164 3.20 4.57 26.96
N SER A 165 2.21 4.49 27.88
CA SER A 165 1.84 3.20 28.48
C SER A 165 1.50 2.17 27.41
N PHE A 166 2.00 0.95 27.56
CA PHE A 166 1.74 -0.15 26.64
C PHE A 166 1.59 -1.49 27.33
N THR A 167 0.99 -2.42 26.60
CA THR A 167 0.82 -3.81 27.01
C THR A 167 1.08 -4.71 25.81
N PHE A 168 1.73 -5.84 26.07
CA PHE A 168 1.99 -6.87 25.07
C PHE A 168 1.01 -8.03 25.22
N LEU A 169 0.67 -8.63 24.09
CA LEU A 169 -0.07 -9.87 23.98
C LEU A 169 0.75 -10.84 23.15
N ARG A 170 0.80 -12.09 23.57
CA ARG A 170 1.40 -13.17 22.79
C ARG A 170 0.30 -14.12 22.34
N SER A 171 0.33 -14.51 21.07
CA SER A 171 -0.58 -15.53 20.58
C SER A 171 -0.25 -16.88 21.25
N VAL A 172 -1.30 -17.54 21.74
CA VAL A 172 -1.19 -18.89 22.33
C VAL A 172 -0.87 -19.92 21.25
N THR A 173 -1.49 -19.80 20.08
CA THR A 173 -1.35 -20.73 18.95
C THR A 173 -0.09 -20.50 18.13
N VAL A 174 0.39 -19.25 18.03
CA VAL A 174 1.59 -18.89 17.27
C VAL A 174 2.54 -18.10 18.17
N PRO A 175 3.44 -18.77 18.93
CA PRO A 175 4.28 -18.10 19.94
C PRO A 175 5.18 -16.99 19.37
N GLY A 176 5.54 -17.08 18.09
CA GLY A 176 6.30 -16.06 17.37
C GLY A 176 5.47 -14.84 16.94
N MET A 177 4.18 -14.77 17.26
CA MET A 177 3.30 -13.66 16.94
C MET A 177 2.96 -12.87 18.20
N LEU A 178 3.23 -11.57 18.15
CA LEU A 178 2.99 -10.62 19.23
C LEU A 178 2.04 -9.54 18.75
N ALA A 179 1.13 -9.12 19.62
CA ALA A 179 0.44 -7.86 19.46
C ALA A 179 0.83 -6.92 20.60
N SER A 180 0.72 -5.61 20.36
CA SER A 180 0.93 -4.62 21.41
C SER A 180 -0.10 -3.51 21.30
N HIS A 181 -0.63 -3.12 22.45
CA HIS A 181 -1.45 -1.93 22.62
C HIS A 181 -0.57 -0.80 23.15
N TRP A 182 -0.50 0.33 22.45
CA TRP A 182 0.30 1.49 22.84
C TRP A 182 -0.56 2.74 22.93
N ARG A 183 -0.46 3.46 24.07
CA ARG A 183 -1.27 4.63 24.38
C ARG A 183 -0.49 5.91 24.21
N ASP A 184 -0.62 6.54 23.05
CA ASP A 184 -0.08 7.87 22.79
C ASP A 184 -1.11 8.97 23.07
N ARG A 185 -1.44 9.84 22.11
CA ARG A 185 -2.67 10.66 22.18
C ARG A 185 -3.92 9.79 21.99
N LYS A 186 -3.83 8.83 21.08
CA LYS A 186 -4.85 7.83 20.77
C LYS A 186 -4.25 6.43 20.97
N PRO A 187 -5.05 5.44 21.36
CA PRO A 187 -4.61 4.05 21.39
C PRO A 187 -4.29 3.58 19.97
N VAL A 188 -3.15 2.88 19.82
CA VAL A 188 -2.74 2.25 18.57
C VAL A 188 -2.36 0.81 18.86
N HIS A 189 -2.80 -0.08 17.98
CA HIS A 189 -2.55 -1.51 18.09
C HIS A 189 -1.57 -1.92 17.00
N TYR A 190 -0.60 -2.75 17.36
CA TYR A 190 0.40 -3.30 16.47
C TYR A 190 0.38 -4.81 16.50
N LEU A 191 0.73 -5.43 15.38
CA LEU A 191 0.94 -6.85 15.22
C LEU A 191 2.34 -7.08 14.64
N CYS A 192 3.09 -7.99 15.24
CA CYS A 192 4.45 -8.33 14.83
C CYS A 192 4.63 -9.85 14.79
N THR A 193 5.43 -10.34 13.85
CA THR A 193 5.90 -11.74 13.82
C THR A 193 7.42 -11.80 13.93
N GLY A 194 7.94 -12.82 14.63
CA GLY A 194 9.37 -13.00 14.88
C GLY A 194 10.00 -11.94 15.80
N SER A 195 9.20 -11.11 16.46
CA SER A 195 9.68 -10.05 17.34
C SER A 195 9.70 -10.50 18.81
N VAL A 196 10.52 -9.82 19.60
CA VAL A 196 10.61 -10.00 21.06
C VAL A 196 9.76 -8.92 21.74
N MET A 197 9.20 -9.22 22.92
CA MET A 197 8.47 -8.26 23.76
C MET A 197 9.44 -7.22 24.37
N ALA A 198 10.01 -6.36 23.53
CA ALA A 198 11.02 -5.39 23.89
C ALA A 198 10.40 -4.00 24.04
N ALA A 199 10.70 -3.36 25.17
CA ALA A 199 10.42 -1.95 25.39
C ALA A 199 11.47 -1.08 24.69
N SER A 200 11.07 0.14 24.33
CA SER A 200 11.90 1.16 23.72
C SER A 200 11.38 2.54 24.12
N MET A 201 12.08 3.59 23.71
CA MET A 201 11.69 4.97 23.91
C MET A 201 11.51 5.66 22.56
N ILE A 202 10.56 6.58 22.48
CA ILE A 202 10.29 7.36 21.27
C ILE A 202 10.17 8.85 21.59
N HIS A 203 10.77 9.65 20.74
CA HIS A 203 10.68 11.10 20.82
C HIS A 203 9.30 11.60 20.39
N ARG A 204 8.70 12.49 21.19
CA ARG A 204 7.38 13.06 20.95
C ARG A 204 7.36 14.55 21.27
N ASN A 205 6.87 15.33 20.32
CA ASN A 205 6.56 16.74 20.54
C ASN A 205 5.15 16.83 21.14
N VAL A 206 5.05 17.19 22.41
CA VAL A 206 3.79 17.42 23.12
C VAL A 206 3.46 18.90 23.01
N MET A 207 2.24 19.21 22.57
CA MET A 207 1.76 20.59 22.55
C MET A 207 1.75 21.17 23.98
N GLY A 208 2.42 22.31 24.18
CA GLY A 208 2.50 22.99 25.48
C GLY A 208 3.60 22.48 26.43
N THR A 209 4.14 21.28 26.22
CA THR A 209 5.25 20.72 27.04
C THR A 209 6.57 20.66 26.27
N GLY A 210 6.52 20.68 24.94
CA GLY A 210 7.70 20.58 24.09
C GLY A 210 8.15 19.14 23.83
N PRO A 211 9.42 18.96 23.45
CA PRO A 211 10.00 17.65 23.13
C PRO A 211 10.09 16.76 24.38
N THR A 212 9.62 15.52 24.30
CA THR A 212 9.58 14.58 25.42
C THR A 212 9.89 13.16 24.95
N MET A 213 10.45 12.34 25.85
CA MET A 213 10.62 10.91 25.62
C MET A 213 9.43 10.15 26.20
N ALA A 214 8.79 9.31 25.38
CA ALA A 214 7.70 8.44 25.81
C ALA A 214 8.12 6.98 25.68
N PRO A 215 7.77 6.11 26.65
CA PRO A 215 7.95 4.68 26.51
C PRO A 215 7.06 4.14 25.37
N CYS A 216 7.53 3.10 24.69
CA CYS A 216 6.78 2.43 23.64
C CYS A 216 7.27 0.99 23.42
N PRO A 217 6.47 0.11 22.80
CA PRO A 217 6.96 -1.13 22.23
C PRO A 217 8.02 -0.85 21.15
N LYS A 218 9.09 -1.65 21.09
CA LYS A 218 10.12 -1.53 20.04
C LYS A 218 9.54 -1.61 18.62
N ALA A 219 8.46 -2.39 18.45
CA ALA A 219 7.68 -2.46 17.21
C ALA A 219 7.22 -1.08 16.70
N VAL A 220 6.98 -0.11 17.58
CA VAL A 220 6.58 1.25 17.19
C VAL A 220 7.73 1.98 16.50
N ASN A 221 8.96 1.85 17.02
CA ASN A 221 10.15 2.41 16.39
C ASN A 221 10.40 1.75 15.03
N ASP A 222 10.38 0.42 14.99
CA ASP A 222 10.65 -0.34 13.76
C ASP A 222 9.61 -0.01 12.67
N TYR A 223 8.33 0.04 13.04
CA TYR A 223 7.26 0.44 12.12
C TYR A 223 7.46 1.86 11.59
N GLN A 224 7.76 2.84 12.45
CA GLN A 224 7.95 4.22 11.99
C GLN A 224 9.21 4.41 11.14
N ALA A 225 10.26 3.65 11.41
CA ALA A 225 11.49 3.69 10.63
C ALA A 225 11.31 3.09 9.23
N TRP A 226 10.46 2.07 9.08
CA TRP A 226 10.32 1.32 7.83
C TRP A 226 9.06 1.68 7.02
N MET A 227 8.04 2.26 7.65
CA MET A 227 6.87 2.77 6.94
C MET A 227 7.20 4.02 6.12
N GLY A 228 6.42 4.23 5.06
CA GLY A 228 6.51 5.44 4.23
C GLY A 228 7.30 5.24 2.94
N GLY A 229 8.03 4.13 2.76
CA GLY A 229 8.74 3.86 1.49
C GLY A 229 7.82 3.89 0.27
N VAL A 230 6.62 3.32 0.38
CA VAL A 230 5.60 3.35 -0.68
C VAL A 230 5.09 4.77 -0.92
N ASP A 231 4.81 5.52 0.14
CA ASP A 231 4.28 6.89 0.05
C ASP A 231 5.31 7.86 -0.51
N VAL A 232 6.59 7.72 -0.14
CA VAL A 232 7.71 8.50 -0.69
C VAL A 232 7.89 8.20 -2.17
N HIS A 233 7.84 6.91 -2.56
CA HIS A 233 7.89 6.53 -3.96
C HIS A 233 6.70 7.11 -4.75
N ASP A 234 5.48 7.03 -4.22
CA ASP A 234 4.29 7.61 -4.84
C ASP A 234 4.39 9.13 -4.95
N GLN A 235 4.88 9.80 -3.89
CA GLN A 235 5.13 11.23 -3.88
C GLN A 235 6.11 11.63 -5.01
N LEU A 236 7.25 10.96 -5.12
CA LEU A 236 8.23 11.23 -6.18
C LEU A 236 7.65 10.99 -7.57
N ARG A 237 6.92 9.88 -7.75
CA ARG A 237 6.25 9.54 -9.02
C ARG A 237 5.24 10.63 -9.42
N LEU A 238 4.42 11.09 -8.48
CA LEU A 238 3.35 12.06 -8.76
C LEU A 238 3.85 13.50 -8.89
N GLN A 239 4.83 13.91 -8.09
CA GLN A 239 5.30 15.31 -8.05
C GLN A 239 6.42 15.59 -9.04
N THR A 240 7.36 14.65 -9.23
CA THR A 240 8.60 14.90 -9.98
C THR A 240 8.52 14.40 -11.42
N PHE A 241 7.81 13.29 -11.68
CA PHE A 241 7.86 12.59 -12.97
C PHE A 241 6.50 12.44 -13.67
N SER A 242 5.46 13.12 -13.20
CA SER A 242 4.10 12.91 -13.71
C SER A 242 3.84 13.63 -15.03
N ILE A 243 3.90 12.89 -16.15
CA ILE A 243 3.40 13.35 -17.46
C ILE A 243 1.91 13.73 -17.38
N GLN A 244 1.16 13.12 -16.46
CA GLN A 244 -0.26 13.39 -16.27
C GLN A 244 -0.54 14.79 -15.71
N SER A 245 0.45 15.41 -15.07
CA SER A 245 0.34 16.80 -14.62
C SER A 245 0.35 17.79 -15.81
N THR A 246 1.01 17.43 -16.91
CA THR A 246 1.20 18.29 -18.09
C THR A 246 0.29 17.94 -19.27
N ALA A 247 -0.21 16.70 -19.33
CA ALA A 247 -1.08 16.23 -20.40
C ALA A 247 -2.33 15.49 -19.86
N ARG A 248 -3.52 15.92 -20.30
CA ARG A 248 -4.78 15.21 -20.05
C ARG A 248 -5.05 14.21 -21.17
N PHE A 249 -5.09 12.93 -20.81
CA PHE A 249 -5.46 11.87 -21.74
C PHE A 249 -6.97 11.60 -21.70
N VAL A 250 -7.61 11.58 -22.88
CA VAL A 250 -9.04 11.23 -23.00
C VAL A 250 -9.28 9.75 -22.74
N LYS A 251 -8.33 8.89 -23.12
CA LYS A 251 -8.42 7.44 -22.99
C LYS A 251 -7.68 6.96 -21.74
N TYR A 252 -8.40 6.31 -20.82
CA TYR A 252 -7.87 5.94 -19.50
C TYR A 252 -6.61 5.05 -19.54
N TYR A 253 -6.49 4.17 -20.53
CA TYR A 253 -5.37 3.23 -20.60
C TYR A 253 -4.05 3.94 -20.91
N LYS A 254 -4.09 5.17 -21.45
CA LYS A 254 -2.90 5.99 -21.68
C LYS A 254 -2.36 6.60 -20.40
N SER A 255 -3.19 6.76 -19.36
CA SER A 255 -2.75 7.22 -18.04
C SER A 255 -2.19 6.09 -17.17
N LEU A 256 -1.88 4.93 -17.75
CA LEU A 256 -1.20 3.84 -17.05
C LEU A 256 0.26 3.71 -17.44
N PHE A 257 0.62 4.31 -18.58
CA PHE A 257 1.98 4.45 -19.07
C PHE A 257 2.45 5.90 -18.85
#